data_AF-A0A015LBF2-F1
#
_entry.id   AF-A0A015LBF2-F1
#
_cell.length_a   1.000
_cell.length_b   1.000
_cell.length_c   1.000
_cell.angle_alpha   90.00
_cell.angle_beta   90.00
_cell.angle_gamma   90.00
#
_symmetry.space_group_name_H-M   'P 1'
#
loop_
_entity.id
_entity.type
_entity.pdbx_description
1 polymer ?
#
loop_
_entity_poly.entity_id
_entity_poly.type
_entity_poly.pdbx_seq_one_letter_code
_entity_poly.pdbx_strand_id
1 'polypeptide(L)'
;MTEKGFQIDIQVDWGTGLLFGGNEFNCGTWMDKMGESEKAGNKGLPATPRNGAAVEIIGMLKSTLRWLTELSEKGHYPWKGVELGENRHIKFSEWNDLIQQSFEKCFYIPLDQVDDSKYELNTKSVNRRGIYKDTYKASNHYGDYQLRPNFPIAMVVAPELFDNQHALQALNTAREVLAGPLGMRSLDPKDWAYRGIYDNNNDSDDKSIAKGWNYHQGPVSISSIWFLEKFGLNW
;
A
#
# COMPACT_ATOMS: atom_id res chain seq x y z
N MET A 1 -3.03 0.46 22.00
CA MET A 1 -3.26 -0.74 21.18
C MET A 1 -3.97 -1.78 22.03
N THR A 2 -4.93 -2.53 21.48
CA THR A 2 -5.60 -3.65 22.18
C THR A 2 -4.74 -4.92 22.17
N GLU A 3 -5.06 -5.92 23.00
CA GLU A 3 -4.38 -7.23 23.00
C GLU A 3 -4.29 -7.86 21.60
N LYS A 4 -5.39 -7.81 20.83
CA LYS A 4 -5.45 -8.29 19.43
C LYS A 4 -4.45 -7.62 18.49
N GLY A 5 -4.04 -6.38 18.79
CA GLY A 5 -3.09 -5.64 17.94
C GLY A 5 -1.66 -6.14 18.06
N PHE A 6 -1.34 -6.88 19.13
CA PHE A 6 -0.04 -7.53 19.33
C PHE A 6 0.06 -8.90 18.62
N GLN A 7 -1.06 -9.51 18.27
CA GLN A 7 -1.11 -10.82 17.59
C GLN A 7 -1.03 -10.60 16.07
N ILE A 8 0.18 -10.62 15.53
CA ILE A 8 0.45 -10.32 14.13
C ILE A 8 0.95 -11.58 13.43
N ASP A 9 0.26 -11.95 12.35
CA ASP A 9 0.72 -12.96 11.41
C ASP A 9 1.20 -12.29 10.11
N ILE A 10 2.23 -12.88 9.50
CA ILE A 10 2.76 -12.49 8.19
C ILE A 10 2.93 -13.77 7.39
N GLN A 11 2.35 -13.81 6.19
CA GLN A 11 2.33 -14.99 5.34
C GLN A 11 2.43 -14.62 3.87
N VAL A 12 2.97 -15.53 3.07
CA VAL A 12 3.00 -15.39 1.61
C VAL A 12 1.85 -16.19 1.02
N ASP A 13 1.06 -15.56 0.14
CA ASP A 13 0.14 -16.30 -0.72
C ASP A 13 0.93 -16.89 -1.88
N TRP A 14 1.23 -18.18 -1.82
CA TRP A 14 1.99 -18.87 -2.88
C TRP A 14 1.25 -18.98 -4.22
N GLY A 15 -0.05 -18.62 -4.29
CA GLY A 15 -0.75 -18.46 -5.55
C GLY A 15 -0.37 -17.18 -6.31
N THR A 16 0.06 -16.14 -5.60
CA THR A 16 0.40 -14.83 -6.18
C THR A 16 1.84 -14.36 -5.89
N GLY A 17 2.51 -14.99 -4.93
CA GLY A 17 3.79 -14.54 -4.38
C GLY A 17 3.69 -13.31 -3.46
N LEU A 18 2.49 -12.78 -3.22
CA LEU A 18 2.30 -11.55 -2.44
C LEU A 18 2.42 -11.83 -0.93
N LEU A 19 3.06 -10.90 -0.21
CA LEU A 19 3.17 -10.92 1.24
C LEU A 19 1.96 -10.23 1.88
N PHE A 20 1.25 -10.95 2.74
CA PHE A 20 0.14 -10.44 3.53
C PHE A 20 0.56 -10.39 5.00
N GLY A 21 0.19 -9.33 5.71
CA GLY A 21 0.47 -9.26 7.14
C GLY A 21 -0.44 -8.32 7.90
N GLY A 22 -0.37 -8.42 9.23
CA GLY A 22 -1.10 -7.54 10.14
C GLY A 22 -2.57 -7.93 10.28
N ASN A 23 -3.30 -7.10 11.02
CA ASN A 23 -4.74 -7.20 11.23
C ASN A 23 -5.36 -5.81 11.40
N GLU A 24 -6.70 -5.74 11.53
CA GLU A 24 -7.45 -4.48 11.66
C GLU A 24 -7.16 -3.70 12.94
N PHE A 25 -6.45 -4.28 13.91
CA PHE A 25 -6.09 -3.68 15.20
C PHE A 25 -4.61 -3.27 15.28
N ASN A 26 -3.87 -3.37 14.16
CA ASN A 26 -2.43 -3.11 14.11
C ASN A 26 -2.06 -2.00 13.10
N CYS A 27 -0.90 -1.38 13.32
CA CYS A 27 -0.28 -0.35 12.49
C CYS A 27 1.08 -0.81 11.95
N GLY A 28 1.11 -1.79 11.04
CA GLY A 28 2.36 -2.38 10.54
C GLY A 28 3.05 -1.61 9.41
N THR A 29 2.49 -0.48 8.97
CA THR A 29 3.02 0.35 7.89
C THR A 29 3.29 1.75 8.40
N TRP A 30 3.96 2.61 7.62
CA TRP A 30 4.28 3.98 8.05
C TRP A 30 3.07 4.87 8.33
N MET A 31 1.87 4.49 7.85
CA MET A 31 0.63 5.16 8.19
C MET A 31 0.09 4.60 9.53
N ASP A 32 0.76 4.95 10.64
CA ASP A 32 0.76 4.17 11.88
C ASP A 32 -0.03 4.78 13.06
N LYS A 33 -0.86 5.80 12.82
CA LYS A 33 -1.59 6.47 13.89
C LYS A 33 -2.51 5.51 14.66
N MET A 34 -2.14 5.23 15.90
CA MET A 34 -2.94 4.53 16.90
C MET A 34 -3.76 5.56 17.69
N GLY A 35 -5.08 5.38 17.73
CA GLY A 35 -5.98 6.28 18.45
C GLY A 35 -5.78 6.23 19.97
N GLU A 36 -6.07 7.35 20.62
CA GLU A 36 -5.83 7.55 22.05
C GLU A 36 -6.98 8.26 22.79
N SER A 37 -8.02 8.70 22.08
CA SER A 37 -9.20 9.35 22.67
C SER A 37 -10.18 8.30 23.22
N GLU A 38 -10.32 8.24 24.54
CA GLU A 38 -11.43 7.50 25.18
C GLU A 38 -12.77 8.15 24.86
N LYS A 39 -12.80 9.48 24.94
CA LYS A 39 -13.98 10.32 24.71
C LYS A 39 -14.61 10.07 23.35
N ALA A 40 -13.80 10.02 22.30
CA ALA A 40 -14.25 9.74 20.94
C ALA A 40 -14.31 8.24 20.59
N GLY A 41 -14.11 7.34 21.56
CA GLY A 41 -14.19 5.89 21.36
C GLY A 41 -13.15 5.34 20.38
N ASN A 42 -11.96 5.96 20.32
CA ASN A 42 -10.92 5.62 19.35
C ASN A 42 -9.63 5.09 19.99
N LYS A 43 -9.52 5.13 21.33
CA LYS A 43 -8.37 4.62 22.08
C LYS A 43 -8.08 3.16 21.75
N GLY A 44 -6.85 2.90 21.33
CA GLY A 44 -6.35 1.57 21.05
C GLY A 44 -6.75 1.00 19.68
N LEU A 45 -7.45 1.76 18.84
CA LEU A 45 -7.79 1.40 17.47
C LEU A 45 -6.87 2.12 16.48
N PRO A 46 -6.40 1.45 15.41
CA PRO A 46 -5.63 2.10 14.36
C PRO A 46 -6.54 2.95 13.46
N ALA A 47 -6.06 4.13 13.06
CA ALA A 47 -6.79 5.00 12.15
C ALA A 47 -6.69 4.58 10.67
N THR A 48 -5.57 3.95 10.33
CA THR A 48 -5.23 3.49 8.98
C THR A 48 -4.58 2.10 9.05
N PRO A 49 -5.28 1.05 9.55
CA PRO A 49 -4.77 -0.30 9.42
C PRO A 49 -4.63 -0.64 7.93
N ARG A 50 -3.42 -1.00 7.53
CA ARG A 50 -3.07 -1.38 6.14
C ARG A 50 -2.59 -2.83 6.10
N ASN A 51 -3.35 -3.70 6.76
CA ASN A 51 -3.12 -5.14 6.73
C ASN A 51 -3.48 -5.73 5.38
N GLY A 52 -3.06 -6.97 5.13
CA GLY A 52 -3.09 -7.57 3.82
C GLY A 52 -1.81 -7.25 3.04
N ALA A 53 -1.88 -7.13 1.72
CA ALA A 53 -0.71 -6.83 0.89
C ALA A 53 -0.61 -5.33 0.60
N ALA A 54 0.27 -4.63 1.31
CA ALA A 54 0.53 -3.20 1.10
C ALA A 54 1.44 -2.97 -0.12
N VAL A 55 1.05 -2.06 -1.00
CA VAL A 55 1.69 -1.87 -2.32
C VAL A 55 3.20 -1.61 -2.23
N GLU A 56 3.65 -0.79 -1.28
CA GLU A 56 5.07 -0.46 -1.12
C GLU A 56 5.89 -1.63 -0.59
N ILE A 57 5.31 -2.47 0.26
CA ILE A 57 5.97 -3.67 0.79
C ILE A 57 6.16 -4.69 -0.34
N ILE A 58 5.15 -4.86 -1.20
CA ILE A 58 5.26 -5.73 -2.37
C ILE A 58 6.33 -5.23 -3.35
N GLY A 59 6.38 -3.92 -3.61
CA GLY A 59 7.44 -3.33 -4.44
C GLY A 59 8.84 -3.59 -3.86
N MET A 60 9.03 -3.35 -2.55
CA MET A 60 10.31 -3.62 -1.90
C MET A 60 10.68 -5.11 -1.92
N LEU A 61 9.71 -6.00 -1.71
CA LEU A 61 9.90 -7.45 -1.82
C LEU A 61 10.35 -7.83 -3.23
N LYS A 62 9.68 -7.33 -4.27
CA LYS A 62 10.05 -7.59 -5.67
C LYS A 62 11.48 -7.13 -5.96
N SER A 63 11.83 -5.90 -5.58
CA SER A 63 13.19 -5.37 -5.77
C SER A 63 14.24 -6.23 -5.05
N THR A 64 13.91 -6.69 -3.84
CA THR A 64 14.80 -7.56 -3.05
C THR A 64 14.99 -8.92 -3.72
N LEU A 65 13.92 -9.55 -4.20
CA LEU A 65 13.98 -10.84 -4.89
C LEU A 65 14.77 -10.76 -6.19
N ARG A 66 14.60 -9.68 -6.97
CA ARG A 66 15.45 -9.40 -8.14
C ARG A 66 16.92 -9.35 -7.75
N TRP A 67 17.26 -8.56 -6.74
CA TRP A 67 18.64 -8.41 -6.28
C TRP A 67 19.25 -9.73 -5.76
N LEU A 68 18.50 -10.48 -4.96
CA LEU A 68 18.93 -11.79 -4.45
C LEU A 68 19.10 -12.82 -5.57
N THR A 69 18.24 -12.80 -6.59
CA THR A 69 18.38 -13.65 -7.78
C THR A 69 19.70 -13.37 -8.48
N GLU A 70 19.99 -12.10 -8.77
CA GLU A 70 21.24 -11.71 -9.42
C GLU A 70 22.49 -12.08 -8.60
N LEU A 71 22.46 -11.86 -7.27
CA LEU A 71 23.59 -12.21 -6.41
C LEU A 71 23.80 -13.72 -6.30
N SER A 72 22.72 -14.49 -6.23
CA SER A 72 22.77 -15.96 -6.17
C SER A 72 23.34 -16.55 -7.46
N GLU A 73 22.90 -16.06 -8.62
CA GLU A 73 23.41 -16.49 -9.93
C GLU A 73 24.89 -16.16 -10.14
N LYS A 74 25.36 -15.02 -9.61
CA LYS A 74 26.78 -14.63 -9.62
C LYS A 74 27.62 -15.34 -8.56
N GLY A 75 27.02 -16.17 -7.71
CA GLY A 75 27.71 -16.87 -6.61
C GLY A 75 28.12 -15.96 -5.45
N HIS A 76 27.57 -14.74 -5.36
CA HIS A 76 27.82 -13.78 -4.27
C HIS A 76 26.86 -13.95 -3.10
N TYR A 77 25.83 -14.79 -3.24
CA TYR A 77 24.89 -15.12 -2.17
C TYR A 77 24.74 -16.64 -2.06
N PRO A 78 24.90 -17.24 -0.86
CA PRO A 78 25.00 -18.70 -0.74
C PRO A 78 23.65 -19.42 -0.87
N TRP A 79 22.53 -18.72 -0.68
CA TRP A 79 21.18 -19.29 -0.81
C TRP A 79 20.61 -19.06 -2.21
N LYS A 80 19.73 -19.97 -2.64
CA LYS A 80 19.06 -19.91 -3.95
C LYS A 80 17.56 -19.69 -3.86
N GLY A 81 17.01 -19.67 -2.65
CA GLY A 81 15.58 -19.69 -2.41
C GLY A 81 15.22 -19.82 -0.94
N VAL A 82 13.96 -20.16 -0.69
CA VAL A 82 13.36 -20.27 0.63
C VAL A 82 12.71 -21.64 0.79
N GLU A 83 12.90 -22.25 1.95
CA GLU A 83 12.19 -23.48 2.34
C GLU A 83 10.79 -23.13 2.86
N LEU A 84 9.77 -23.81 2.32
CA LEU A 84 8.36 -23.51 2.59
C LEU A 84 7.73 -24.49 3.59
N GLY A 85 8.51 -25.41 4.15
CA GLY A 85 8.03 -26.57 4.89
C GLY A 85 7.65 -27.74 3.98
N GLU A 86 7.41 -28.92 4.57
CA GLU A 86 6.97 -30.13 3.84
C GLU A 86 7.87 -30.53 2.64
N ASN A 87 9.18 -30.32 2.75
CA ASN A 87 10.16 -30.52 1.66
C ASN A 87 9.90 -29.68 0.39
N ARG A 88 9.10 -28.61 0.50
CA ARG A 88 8.91 -27.64 -0.58
C ARG A 88 9.95 -26.54 -0.48
N HIS A 89 10.49 -26.15 -1.63
CA HIS A 89 11.46 -25.08 -1.78
C HIS A 89 11.05 -24.23 -2.98
N ILE A 90 11.18 -22.91 -2.86
CA ILE A 90 10.98 -21.97 -3.97
C ILE A 90 12.25 -21.17 -4.21
N LYS A 91 12.70 -21.06 -5.46
CA LYS A 91 13.84 -20.21 -5.80
C LYS A 91 13.47 -18.73 -5.70
N PHE A 92 14.46 -17.87 -5.47
CA PHE A 92 14.24 -16.42 -5.50
C PHE A 92 13.68 -15.95 -6.86
N SER A 93 14.16 -16.54 -7.97
CA SER A 93 13.66 -16.25 -9.31
C SER A 93 12.21 -16.69 -9.50
N GLU A 94 11.85 -17.89 -9.04
CA GLU A 94 10.48 -18.40 -9.11
C GLU A 94 9.51 -17.52 -8.30
N TRP A 95 9.91 -17.07 -7.11
CA TRP A 95 9.11 -16.13 -6.33
C TRP A 95 9.02 -14.75 -6.98
N ASN A 96 10.14 -14.23 -7.51
CA ASN A 96 10.17 -12.98 -8.26
C ASN A 96 9.17 -12.99 -9.43
N ASP A 97 9.10 -14.10 -10.16
CA ASP A 97 8.23 -14.27 -11.33
C ASP A 97 6.75 -14.41 -10.94
N LEU A 98 6.43 -15.05 -9.82
CA LEU A 98 5.06 -15.10 -9.30
C LEU A 98 4.50 -13.71 -9.02
N ILE A 99 5.28 -12.86 -8.35
CA ILE A 99 4.89 -11.47 -8.08
C ILE A 99 4.74 -10.71 -9.40
N GLN A 100 5.71 -10.87 -10.32
CA GLN A 100 5.69 -10.22 -11.64
C GLN A 100 4.40 -10.51 -12.42
N GLN A 101 3.93 -11.77 -12.39
CA GLN A 101 2.73 -12.20 -13.11
C GLN A 101 1.42 -11.79 -12.41
N SER A 102 1.46 -11.58 -11.10
CA SER A 102 0.25 -11.36 -10.29
C SER A 102 -0.02 -9.89 -9.98
N PHE A 103 1.03 -9.06 -9.93
CA PHE A 103 0.95 -7.71 -9.37
C PHE A 103 -0.10 -6.82 -10.06
N GLU A 104 -0.01 -6.65 -11.38
CA GLU A 104 -0.96 -5.86 -12.17
C GLU A 104 -2.39 -6.31 -11.92
N LYS A 105 -2.62 -7.63 -12.03
CA LYS A 105 -3.93 -8.24 -11.83
C LYS A 105 -4.51 -7.93 -10.43
N CYS A 106 -3.68 -7.91 -9.40
CA CYS A 106 -4.10 -7.69 -8.02
C CYS A 106 -4.27 -6.21 -7.66
N PHE A 107 -3.39 -5.33 -8.16
CA PHE A 107 -3.31 -3.93 -7.71
C PHE A 107 -3.89 -2.92 -8.68
N TYR A 108 -3.88 -3.16 -9.99
CA TYR A 108 -4.36 -2.15 -10.94
C TYR A 108 -5.89 -2.10 -11.00
N ILE A 109 -6.43 -0.87 -11.10
CA ILE A 109 -7.84 -0.59 -11.37
C ILE A 109 -7.90 0.00 -12.79
N PRO A 110 -8.47 -0.72 -13.77
CA PRO A 110 -8.46 -0.28 -15.16
C PRO A 110 -9.25 0.99 -15.37
N LEU A 111 -8.89 1.74 -16.40
CA LEU A 111 -9.59 2.98 -16.75
C LEU A 111 -11.02 2.69 -17.23
N ASP A 112 -11.19 1.67 -18.08
CA ASP A 112 -12.47 1.27 -18.63
C ASP A 112 -13.06 0.07 -17.90
N GLN A 113 -14.36 0.14 -17.59
CA GLN A 113 -15.07 -0.93 -16.88
C GLN A 113 -15.12 -2.25 -17.66
N VAL A 114 -14.99 -2.20 -18.99
CA VAL A 114 -14.95 -3.39 -19.85
C VAL A 114 -13.78 -4.32 -19.52
N ASP A 115 -12.71 -3.77 -18.95
CA ASP A 115 -11.52 -4.53 -18.57
C ASP A 115 -11.57 -5.09 -17.15
N ASP A 116 -12.62 -4.80 -16.38
CA ASP A 116 -12.71 -5.20 -14.97
C ASP A 116 -12.50 -6.69 -14.76
N SER A 117 -13.02 -7.54 -15.65
CA SER A 117 -12.88 -8.99 -15.55
C SER A 117 -11.44 -9.50 -15.68
N LYS A 118 -10.50 -8.66 -16.14
CA LYS A 118 -9.08 -8.98 -16.25
C LYS A 118 -8.33 -8.81 -14.92
N TYR A 119 -8.93 -8.11 -13.96
CA TYR A 119 -8.32 -7.72 -12.69
C TYR A 119 -9.14 -8.22 -11.50
N GLU A 120 -8.50 -8.38 -10.34
CA GLU A 120 -9.17 -8.83 -9.12
C GLU A 120 -9.87 -7.65 -8.43
N LEU A 121 -11.10 -7.33 -8.81
CA LEU A 121 -11.80 -6.11 -8.36
C LEU A 121 -13.15 -6.39 -7.69
N ASN A 122 -13.42 -5.63 -6.64
CA ASN A 122 -14.76 -5.37 -6.14
C ASN A 122 -15.22 -4.01 -6.67
N THR A 123 -15.96 -4.03 -7.77
CA THR A 123 -16.38 -2.81 -8.49
C THR A 123 -17.22 -1.86 -7.64
N LYS A 124 -17.89 -2.35 -6.59
CA LYS A 124 -18.68 -1.52 -5.66
C LYS A 124 -17.81 -0.64 -4.74
N SER A 125 -16.54 -1.00 -4.57
CA SER A 125 -15.59 -0.25 -3.73
C SER A 125 -14.73 0.74 -4.53
N VAL A 126 -14.83 0.75 -5.86
CA VAL A 126 -13.98 1.59 -6.72
C VAL A 126 -14.41 3.06 -6.62
N ASN A 127 -13.54 3.91 -6.04
CA ASN A 127 -13.73 5.36 -6.00
C ASN A 127 -13.14 6.05 -7.24
N ARG A 128 -11.95 5.60 -7.69
CA ARG A 128 -11.27 6.09 -8.90
C ARG A 128 -10.73 4.96 -9.76
N ARG A 129 -10.55 5.25 -11.04
CA ARG A 129 -10.05 4.35 -12.09
C ARG A 129 -8.75 4.85 -12.68
N GLY A 130 -8.01 3.95 -13.32
CA GLY A 130 -6.69 4.25 -13.87
C GLY A 130 -5.63 4.47 -12.79
N ILE A 131 -5.76 3.80 -11.65
CA ILE A 131 -4.87 3.93 -10.49
C ILE A 131 -4.46 2.55 -9.97
N TYR A 132 -3.49 2.52 -9.07
CA TYR A 132 -3.13 1.32 -8.30
C TYR A 132 -3.73 1.41 -6.91
N LYS A 133 -4.32 0.30 -6.46
CA LYS A 133 -4.80 0.10 -5.11
C LYS A 133 -3.71 0.37 -4.08
N ASP A 134 -4.12 0.85 -2.92
CA ASP A 134 -3.21 1.09 -1.81
C ASP A 134 -2.80 -0.21 -1.08
N THR A 135 -3.77 -1.12 -0.96
CA THR A 135 -3.62 -2.46 -0.40
C THR A 135 -4.40 -3.47 -1.23
N TYR A 136 -4.08 -4.76 -1.07
CA TYR A 136 -4.85 -5.85 -1.67
C TYR A 136 -5.33 -6.83 -0.59
N LYS A 137 -6.64 -7.06 -0.56
CA LYS A 137 -7.37 -7.90 0.41
C LYS A 137 -7.10 -7.48 1.87
N ALA A 138 -7.05 -6.18 2.13
CA ALA A 138 -7.12 -5.70 3.51
C ALA A 138 -8.47 -6.05 4.15
N SER A 139 -8.51 -6.11 5.48
CA SER A 139 -9.79 -6.30 6.20
C SER A 139 -10.73 -5.11 6.00
N ASN A 140 -10.19 -3.90 5.88
CA ASN A 140 -10.93 -2.76 5.34
C ASN A 140 -10.96 -2.84 3.81
N HIS A 141 -11.95 -3.55 3.26
CA HIS A 141 -12.09 -3.77 1.83
C HIS A 141 -12.23 -2.50 0.98
N TYR A 142 -12.73 -1.39 1.56
CA TYR A 142 -12.77 -0.11 0.85
C TYR A 142 -11.37 0.55 0.83
N GLY A 143 -10.58 0.34 1.88
CA GLY A 143 -9.20 0.83 2.01
C GLY A 143 -8.30 0.43 0.83
N ASP A 144 -8.49 -0.79 0.31
CA ASP A 144 -7.79 -1.27 -0.90
C ASP A 144 -7.90 -0.28 -2.07
N TYR A 145 -9.06 0.35 -2.26
CA TYR A 145 -9.38 1.16 -3.45
C TYR A 145 -9.11 2.65 -3.27
N GLN A 146 -8.47 3.04 -2.17
CA GLN A 146 -8.15 4.45 -1.91
C GLN A 146 -6.96 4.91 -2.73
N LEU A 147 -7.08 6.08 -3.36
CA LEU A 147 -5.94 6.75 -3.96
C LEU A 147 -5.07 7.38 -2.86
N ARG A 148 -3.87 6.83 -2.68
CA ARG A 148 -2.88 7.24 -1.67
C ARG A 148 -1.49 7.32 -2.29
N PRO A 149 -0.55 8.07 -1.70
CA PRO A 149 0.78 8.28 -2.27
C PRO A 149 1.77 7.14 -1.99
N ASN A 150 1.29 5.90 -1.80
CA ASN A 150 2.13 4.75 -1.45
C ASN A 150 2.63 3.99 -2.68
N PHE A 151 1.81 3.82 -3.72
CA PHE A 151 2.21 3.09 -4.93
C PHE A 151 3.43 3.68 -5.67
N PRO A 152 3.72 5.01 -5.63
CA PRO A 152 4.95 5.54 -6.23
C PRO A 152 6.23 4.95 -5.62
N ILE A 153 6.20 4.54 -4.34
CA ILE A 153 7.34 3.84 -3.71
C ILE A 153 7.64 2.55 -4.46
N ALA A 154 6.60 1.75 -4.75
CA ALA A 154 6.72 0.52 -5.50
C ALA A 154 7.21 0.77 -6.94
N MET A 155 6.72 1.82 -7.61
CA MET A 155 7.18 2.20 -8.95
C MET A 155 8.66 2.59 -8.98
N VAL A 156 9.17 3.24 -7.92
CA VAL A 156 10.60 3.61 -7.86
C VAL A 156 11.49 2.38 -7.69
N VAL A 157 11.12 1.46 -6.79
CA VAL A 157 12.00 0.32 -6.44
C VAL A 157 11.85 -0.87 -7.39
N ALA A 158 10.67 -1.07 -7.96
CA ALA A 158 10.33 -2.20 -8.82
C ALA A 158 9.49 -1.75 -10.04
N PRO A 159 10.01 -0.86 -10.89
CA PRO A 159 9.29 -0.33 -12.06
C PRO A 159 8.84 -1.43 -13.03
N GLU A 160 9.52 -2.58 -13.05
CA GLU A 160 9.16 -3.71 -13.91
C GLU A 160 7.79 -4.33 -13.57
N LEU A 161 7.24 -4.06 -12.38
CA LEU A 161 5.91 -4.55 -12.00
C LEU A 161 4.77 -3.88 -12.78
N PHE A 162 5.05 -2.74 -13.42
CA PHE A 162 4.02 -1.83 -13.92
C PHE A 162 4.00 -1.81 -15.44
N ASP A 163 2.81 -1.88 -16.02
CA ASP A 163 2.59 -1.47 -17.40
C ASP A 163 2.86 0.04 -17.52
N ASN A 164 3.61 0.43 -18.56
CA ASN A 164 4.06 1.80 -18.73
C ASN A 164 2.90 2.81 -18.89
N GLN A 165 1.82 2.43 -19.58
CA GLN A 165 0.67 3.31 -19.79
C GLN A 165 -0.14 3.43 -18.51
N HIS A 166 -0.38 2.31 -17.83
CA HIS A 166 -1.06 2.29 -16.54
C HIS A 166 -0.30 3.13 -15.49
N ALA A 167 1.03 2.98 -15.44
CA ALA A 167 1.90 3.72 -14.53
C ALA A 167 1.82 5.22 -14.76
N LEU A 168 1.97 5.66 -16.01
CA LEU A 168 1.92 7.07 -16.38
C LEU A 168 0.56 7.69 -16.03
N GLN A 169 -0.53 6.99 -16.33
CA GLN A 169 -1.89 7.43 -15.99
C GLN A 169 -2.08 7.59 -14.47
N ALA A 170 -1.64 6.59 -13.69
CA ALA A 170 -1.76 6.62 -12.24
C ALA A 170 -0.90 7.74 -11.61
N LEU A 171 0.33 7.95 -12.10
CA LEU A 171 1.22 9.02 -11.65
C LEU A 171 0.64 10.41 -11.96
N ASN A 172 0.09 10.62 -13.17
CA ASN A 172 -0.59 11.87 -13.51
C ASN A 172 -1.78 12.13 -12.58
N THR A 173 -2.58 11.09 -12.31
CA THR A 173 -3.71 11.18 -11.39
C THR A 173 -3.24 11.52 -9.97
N ALA A 174 -2.19 10.88 -9.47
CA ALA A 174 -1.63 11.17 -8.15
C ALA A 174 -1.08 12.61 -8.07
N ARG A 175 -0.38 13.08 -9.12
CA ARG A 175 0.08 14.47 -9.21
C ARG A 175 -1.08 15.46 -9.14
N GLU A 176 -2.12 15.25 -9.95
CA GLU A 176 -3.26 16.17 -10.02
C GLU A 176 -4.10 16.19 -8.73
N VAL A 177 -4.24 15.05 -8.07
CA VAL A 177 -5.18 14.89 -6.95
C VAL A 177 -4.49 15.01 -5.59
N LEU A 178 -3.35 14.34 -5.42
CA LEU A 178 -2.70 14.22 -4.13
C LEU A 178 -1.65 15.29 -3.91
N ALA A 179 -0.99 15.80 -4.95
CA ALA A 179 0.05 16.78 -4.72
C ALA A 179 -0.50 18.11 -4.17
N GLY A 180 0.22 18.63 -3.20
CA GLY A 180 0.07 19.97 -2.66
C GLY A 180 1.40 20.73 -2.76
N PRO A 181 1.43 21.99 -2.32
CA PRO A 181 2.58 22.87 -2.54
C PRO A 181 3.88 22.42 -1.84
N LEU A 182 3.79 21.57 -0.81
CA LEU A 182 4.94 21.15 0.01
C LEU A 182 5.07 19.63 0.15
N GLY A 183 4.12 18.86 -0.37
CA GLY A 183 4.06 17.42 -0.13
C GLY A 183 2.83 16.79 -0.77
N MET A 184 2.59 15.52 -0.47
CA MET A 184 1.42 14.79 -0.96
C MET A 184 0.37 14.63 0.14
N ARG A 185 -0.90 14.89 -0.19
CA ARG A 185 -2.03 14.49 0.63
C ARG A 185 -2.00 12.97 0.83
N SER A 186 -2.15 12.53 2.07
CA SER A 186 -2.12 11.10 2.44
C SER A 186 -3.36 10.32 1.98
N LEU A 187 -4.41 11.01 1.54
CA LEU A 187 -5.64 10.45 0.98
C LEU A 187 -6.26 11.43 -0.04
N ASP A 188 -6.96 10.90 -1.04
CA ASP A 188 -7.75 11.66 -2.01
C ASP A 188 -8.80 12.57 -1.34
N PRO A 189 -8.82 13.89 -1.66
CA PRO A 189 -9.84 14.82 -1.16
C PRO A 189 -11.30 14.45 -1.46
N LYS A 190 -11.56 13.63 -2.48
CA LYS A 190 -12.91 13.14 -2.79
C LYS A 190 -13.36 12.00 -1.89
N ASP A 191 -12.45 11.38 -1.15
CA ASP A 191 -12.79 10.28 -0.26
C ASP A 191 -13.58 10.78 0.96
N TRP A 192 -14.63 10.05 1.35
CA TRP A 192 -15.49 10.41 2.48
C TRP A 192 -14.72 10.46 3.82
N ALA A 193 -13.61 9.71 3.93
CA ALA A 193 -12.74 9.68 5.10
C ALA A 193 -11.72 10.84 5.13
N TYR A 194 -11.65 11.67 4.08
CA TYR A 194 -10.68 12.76 4.00
C TYR A 194 -10.90 13.82 5.09
N ARG A 195 -9.85 14.10 5.86
CA ARG A 195 -9.77 15.12 6.93
C ARG A 195 -8.39 15.78 6.89
N GLY A 196 -8.21 16.81 6.07
CA GLY A 196 -6.89 17.39 5.79
C GLY A 196 -6.22 18.20 6.92
N ILE A 197 -6.95 18.63 7.95
CA ILE A 197 -6.41 19.47 9.03
C ILE A 197 -6.06 18.61 10.24
N TYR A 198 -4.77 18.40 10.48
CA TYR A 198 -4.30 17.63 11.63
C TYR A 198 -4.20 18.50 12.90
N ASP A 199 -4.81 18.03 13.99
CA ASP A 199 -4.68 18.59 15.34
C ASP A 199 -4.62 17.47 16.37
N ASN A 200 -3.44 17.23 16.94
CA ASN A 200 -3.25 16.19 17.95
C ASN A 200 -3.89 16.53 19.31
N ASN A 201 -4.17 17.81 19.56
CA ASN A 201 -4.78 18.27 20.81
C ASN A 201 -6.32 18.26 20.75
N ASN A 202 -6.90 17.96 19.59
CA ASN A 202 -8.35 17.92 19.42
C ASN A 202 -8.99 16.94 20.42
N ASP A 203 -9.79 17.48 21.34
CA ASP A 203 -10.46 16.74 22.43
C ASP A 203 -11.98 16.66 22.22
N SER A 204 -12.43 16.66 20.96
CA SER A 204 -13.83 16.50 20.60
C SER A 204 -14.31 15.04 20.66
N ASP A 205 -15.61 14.84 20.49
CA ASP A 205 -16.24 13.51 20.36
C ASP A 205 -16.17 12.96 18.92
N ASP A 206 -15.65 13.71 17.96
CA ASP A 206 -15.52 13.26 16.57
C ASP A 206 -14.30 12.33 16.42
N LYS A 207 -14.58 11.04 16.36
CA LYS A 207 -13.57 9.98 16.14
C LYS A 207 -12.64 10.26 14.97
N SER A 208 -13.13 10.89 13.90
CA SER A 208 -12.36 11.09 12.67
C SER A 208 -11.19 12.07 12.81
N ILE A 209 -11.17 12.89 13.87
CA ILE A 209 -10.14 13.91 14.11
C ILE A 209 -9.60 13.92 15.54
N ALA A 210 -10.35 13.41 16.52
CA ALA A 210 -9.98 13.46 17.92
C ALA A 210 -8.61 12.81 18.16
N LYS A 211 -7.75 13.55 18.90
CA LYS A 211 -6.36 13.19 19.20
C LYS A 211 -5.54 12.85 17.96
N GLY A 212 -5.78 13.57 16.87
CA GLY A 212 -5.02 13.43 15.63
C GLY A 212 -5.30 12.13 14.88
N TRP A 213 -6.48 11.50 15.04
CA TRP A 213 -6.87 10.29 14.30
C TRP A 213 -6.62 10.41 12.79
N ASN A 214 -6.83 11.60 12.24
CA ASN A 214 -6.66 11.88 10.82
C ASN A 214 -5.21 12.06 10.34
N TYR A 215 -4.18 11.77 11.15
CA TYR A 215 -2.78 12.00 10.79
C TYR A 215 -2.40 11.49 9.38
N HIS A 216 -2.96 10.36 8.95
CA HIS A 216 -2.78 9.78 7.61
C HIS A 216 -4.06 9.71 6.77
N GLN A 217 -5.03 10.60 7.00
CA GLN A 217 -6.33 10.62 6.30
C GLN A 217 -6.56 11.93 5.54
N GLY A 218 -5.51 12.51 4.96
CA GLY A 218 -5.58 13.76 4.22
C GLY A 218 -4.47 14.78 4.47
N PRO A 219 -3.86 14.86 5.68
CA PRO A 219 -2.70 15.72 5.90
C PRO A 219 -1.57 15.46 4.91
N VAL A 220 -0.80 16.51 4.64
CA VAL A 220 0.27 16.50 3.66
C VAL A 220 1.52 15.86 4.27
N SER A 221 2.02 14.81 3.63
CA SER A 221 3.29 14.17 3.94
C SER A 221 4.39 14.65 3.00
N ILE A 222 5.48 15.15 3.56
CA ILE A 222 6.64 15.66 2.79
C ILE A 222 7.42 14.50 2.19
N SER A 223 7.69 13.42 2.93
CA SER A 223 8.54 12.32 2.45
C SER A 223 7.99 11.62 1.20
N SER A 224 6.66 11.59 1.06
CA SER A 224 5.99 10.94 -0.07
C SER A 224 6.12 11.70 -1.41
N ILE A 225 6.42 13.00 -1.38
CA ILE A 225 6.62 13.79 -2.61
C ILE A 225 7.89 13.39 -3.37
N TRP A 226 8.92 12.99 -2.63
CA TRP A 226 10.23 12.64 -3.18
C TRP A 226 10.14 11.48 -4.16
N PHE A 227 9.22 10.54 -3.94
CA PHE A 227 9.00 9.42 -4.85
C PHE A 227 8.35 9.85 -6.17
N LEU A 228 7.49 10.88 -6.18
CA LEU A 228 6.95 11.43 -7.43
C LEU A 228 7.99 12.24 -8.21
N GLU A 229 8.84 12.99 -7.50
CA GLU A 229 9.91 13.79 -8.14
C GLU A 229 10.90 12.94 -8.92
N LYS A 230 11.10 11.67 -8.53
CA LYS A 230 11.92 10.71 -9.29
C LYS A 230 11.40 10.45 -10.71
N PHE A 231 10.14 10.73 -10.99
CA PHE A 231 9.55 10.57 -12.33
C PHE A 231 9.60 11.85 -13.16
N GLY A 232 10.37 12.87 -12.74
CA GLY A 232 10.55 14.12 -13.51
C GLY A 232 9.29 14.99 -13.59
N LEU A 233 8.33 14.74 -12.70
CA LEU A 233 7.13 15.56 -12.55
C LEU A 233 7.51 16.83 -11.78
N ASN A 234 7.94 17.86 -12.51
CA ASN A 234 8.23 19.18 -11.93
C ASN A 234 6.94 19.93 -11.59
N TRP A 235 6.96 20.67 -10.47
CA TRP A 235 5.87 21.42 -9.85
C TRP A 235 5.63 22.79 -10.49
#